data_AF-A0A9P6Y113-F1
#
_entry.id   AF-A0A9P6Y113-F1
#
_cell.length_a   1.000
_cell.length_b   1.000
_cell.length_c   1.000
_cell.angle_alpha   90.00
_cell.angle_beta   90.00
_cell.angle_gamma   90.00
#
_symmetry.space_group_name_H-M   'P 1'
#
loop_
_entity.id
_entity.type
_entity.pdbx_description
1 polymer ?
#
loop_
_entity_poly.entity_id
_entity_poly.type
_entity_poly.pdbx_seq_one_letter_code
_entity_poly.pdbx_strand_id
1 'polypeptide(L)'
;MSVKLYSFEEVSKHNSREDLWMIIDGKVYDITKFQDEHPGGEEVLIDEGAKDATGPFEDVGHTDDARKLLEQYYIGDVDPA
;
A
#
# COMPACT_ATOMS: atom_id res chain seq x y z
N MET A 1 -0.82 19.59 -9.70
CA MET A 1 -0.40 19.37 -8.30
C MET A 1 0.85 18.51 -8.37
N SER A 2 1.87 18.79 -7.57
CA SER A 2 3.09 17.97 -7.57
C SER A 2 2.84 16.67 -6.83
N VAL A 3 3.16 15.54 -7.46
CA VAL A 3 3.14 14.23 -6.81
C VAL A 3 4.30 14.16 -5.82
N LYS A 4 4.05 13.65 -4.61
CA LYS A 4 5.12 13.35 -3.65
C LYS A 4 5.82 12.05 -4.07
N LEU A 5 7.15 12.07 -3.99
CA LEU A 5 7.98 10.90 -4.26
C LEU A 5 8.51 10.35 -2.93
N TYR A 6 8.47 9.03 -2.78
CA TYR A 6 8.95 8.32 -1.61
C TYR A 6 9.98 7.28 -2.02
N SER A 7 11.10 7.19 -1.30
CA SER A 7 12.05 6.10 -1.51
C SER A 7 11.53 4.81 -0.88
N PHE A 8 12.03 3.67 -1.35
CA PHE A 8 11.79 2.38 -0.70
C PHE A 8 12.21 2.39 0.78
N GLU A 9 13.32 3.07 1.10
CA GLU A 9 13.78 3.21 2.49
C GLU A 9 12.77 3.95 3.34
N GLU A 10 12.13 5.01 2.82
CA GLU A 10 11.09 5.72 3.56
C GLU A 10 9.87 4.84 3.79
N VAL A 11 9.34 4.20 2.74
CA VAL A 11 8.18 3.29 2.86
C VAL A 11 8.47 2.16 3.86
N SER A 12 9.69 1.63 3.89
CA SER A 12 10.07 0.53 4.79
C SER A 12 9.99 0.87 6.29
N LYS A 13 9.95 2.16 6.64
CA LYS A 13 9.80 2.63 8.03
C LYS A 13 8.36 2.50 8.54
N HIS A 14 7.38 2.44 7.63
CA HIS A 14 5.95 2.38 7.93
C HIS A 14 5.47 0.92 7.94
N ASN A 15 5.86 0.19 9.00
CA ASN A 15 5.74 -1.26 9.11
C ASN A 15 4.94 -1.76 10.33
N SER A 16 4.09 -0.91 10.92
CA SER A 16 3.38 -1.23 12.14
C SER A 16 1.88 -1.03 12.00
N ARG A 17 1.07 -1.66 12.87
CA ARG A 17 -0.40 -1.50 12.83
C ARG A 17 -0.86 -0.05 12.90
N GLU A 18 -0.13 0.81 13.61
CA GLU A 18 -0.48 2.22 13.77
C GLU A 18 0.13 3.12 12.68
N ASP A 19 0.96 2.54 11.80
CA ASP A 19 1.68 3.23 10.74
C ASP A 19 2.12 2.21 9.67
N LEU A 20 1.23 1.91 8.72
CA LEU A 20 1.42 0.87 7.72
C LEU A 20 1.24 1.40 6.31
N TRP A 21 2.32 1.42 5.55
CA TRP A 21 2.27 1.78 4.13
C TRP A 21 2.56 0.57 3.25
N MET A 22 2.15 0.65 2.00
CA MET A 22 2.49 -0.37 1.00
C MET A 22 2.68 0.24 -0.37
N ILE A 23 3.44 -0.46 -1.21
CA ILE A 23 3.61 -0.11 -2.62
C ILE A 23 2.80 -1.07 -3.48
N ILE A 24 1.97 -0.52 -4.37
CA ILE A 24 1.28 -1.27 -5.42
C ILE A 24 1.42 -0.49 -6.73
N ASP A 25 1.99 -1.14 -7.75
CA ASP A 25 2.22 -0.59 -9.10
C ASP A 25 3.00 0.75 -9.08
N GLY A 26 4.06 0.80 -8.27
CA GLY A 26 4.89 2.00 -8.11
C GLY A 26 4.23 3.16 -7.36
N LYS A 27 3.04 2.94 -6.79
CA LYS A 27 2.30 3.93 -5.98
C LYS A 27 2.36 3.57 -4.51
N VAL A 28 2.41 4.58 -3.66
CA VAL A 28 2.47 4.45 -2.20
C VAL A 28 1.11 4.75 -1.60
N TYR A 29 0.66 3.84 -0.73
CA TYR A 29 -0.62 3.92 -0.05
C TYR A 29 -0.44 3.85 1.47
N ASP A 30 -1.08 4.75 2.20
CA ASP A 30 -1.21 4.68 3.66
C ASP A 30 -2.47 3.89 4.00
N ILE A 31 -2.29 2.60 4.25
CA ILE A 31 -3.38 1.67 4.57
C ILE A 31 -3.61 1.53 6.08
N THR A 32 -3.02 2.41 6.90
CA THR A 32 -3.10 2.33 8.36
C THR A 32 -4.53 2.16 8.86
N LYS A 33 -5.49 2.88 8.26
CA LYS A 33 -6.91 2.82 8.64
C LYS A 33 -7.72 1.72 7.94
N PHE A 34 -7.16 1.11 6.90
CA PHE A 34 -7.86 0.10 6.09
C PHE A 34 -7.67 -1.32 6.63
N GLN A 35 -6.66 -1.54 7.47
CA GLN A 35 -6.30 -2.87 8.00
C GLN A 35 -7.50 -3.65 8.58
N ASP A 36 -8.33 -3.00 9.38
CA ASP A 36 -9.50 -3.61 10.04
C ASP A 36 -10.67 -3.84 9.08
N GLU A 37 -10.68 -3.17 7.93
CA GLU A 37 -11.73 -3.23 6.91
C GLU A 37 -11.39 -4.16 5.75
N HIS A 38 -10.15 -4.66 5.70
CA HIS A 38 -9.68 -5.49 4.60
C HIS A 38 -10.33 -6.88 4.62
N PRO A 39 -11.08 -7.26 3.56
CA PRO A 39 -11.77 -8.57 3.52
C PRO A 39 -10.83 -9.78 3.57
N GLY A 40 -9.58 -9.62 3.14
CA GLY A 40 -8.53 -10.65 3.22
C GLY A 40 -7.88 -10.80 4.60
N GLY A 41 -8.28 -9.98 5.58
CA GLY A 41 -7.71 -9.95 6.92
C GLY A 41 -6.53 -8.99 7.06
N GLU A 42 -6.24 -8.59 8.30
CA GLU A 42 -5.13 -7.68 8.62
C GLU A 42 -3.75 -8.36 8.51
N GLU A 43 -3.67 -9.67 8.76
CA GLU A 43 -2.39 -10.40 8.82
C GLU A 43 -1.62 -10.30 7.50
N VAL A 44 -2.30 -10.47 6.36
CA VAL A 44 -1.67 -10.35 5.04
C VAL A 44 -1.19 -8.93 4.75
N LEU A 45 -1.87 -7.90 5.28
CA LEU A 45 -1.43 -6.52 5.10
C LEU A 45 -0.20 -6.21 5.94
N ILE A 46 -0.10 -6.75 7.14
CA ILE A 46 1.10 -6.61 7.99
C ILE A 46 2.27 -7.38 7.36
N ASP A 47 2.04 -8.59 6.87
CA ASP A 47 3.06 -9.41 6.21
C ASP A 47 3.56 -8.79 4.91
N GLU A 48 2.66 -8.19 4.11
CA GLU A 48 2.98 -7.53 2.85
C GLU A 48 3.24 -6.02 2.94
N GLY A 49 3.14 -5.45 4.14
CA GLY A 49 3.36 -4.03 4.39
C GLY A 49 4.82 -3.62 4.33
N ALA A 50 5.04 -2.32 4.22
CA ALA A 50 6.34 -1.65 4.16
C ALA A 50 7.24 -2.07 2.98
N LYS A 51 6.65 -2.65 1.92
CA LYS A 51 7.35 -3.12 0.71
C LYS A 51 6.44 -3.05 -0.52
N ASP A 52 6.99 -3.50 -1.65
CA ASP A 52 6.25 -3.72 -2.90
C ASP A 52 5.43 -5.00 -2.83
N ALA A 53 4.12 -4.81 -2.71
CA ALA A 53 3.11 -5.85 -2.63
C ALA A 53 2.34 -6.00 -3.97
N THR A 54 2.85 -5.46 -5.07
CA THR A 54 2.19 -5.53 -6.39
C THR A 54 1.95 -6.98 -6.81
N GLY A 55 2.96 -7.84 -6.69
CA GLY A 55 2.83 -9.27 -7.03
C GLY A 55 1.69 -9.95 -6.27
N PRO A 56 1.74 -9.99 -4.92
CA PRO A 56 0.66 -10.55 -4.10
C PRO A 56 -0.72 -9.94 -4.40
N PHE A 57 -0.79 -8.61 -4.60
CA PHE A 57 -2.04 -7.92 -4.88
C PHE A 57 -2.69 -8.36 -6.21
N GLU A 58 -1.87 -8.53 -7.26
CA GLU A 58 -2.32 -9.03 -8.57
C GLU A 58 -2.64 -10.52 -8.55
N ASP A 59 -1.85 -11.34 -7.83
CA ASP A 59 -2.06 -12.79 -7.71
C ASP A 59 -3.41 -13.14 -7.06
N VAL A 60 -3.87 -12.32 -6.12
CA VAL A 60 -5.20 -12.45 -5.49
C VAL A 60 -6.33 -12.09 -6.47
N GLY A 61 -6.06 -11.20 -7.45
CA GLY A 61 -7.06 -10.78 -8.42
C GLY A 61 -8.12 -9.83 -7.85
N HIS A 62 -7.69 -8.79 -7.13
CA HIS A 62 -8.59 -7.77 -6.57
C HIS A 62 -9.50 -7.13 -7.63
N THR A 63 -10.76 -6.91 -7.27
CA THR A 63 -11.79 -6.34 -8.15
C THR A 63 -11.54 -4.87 -8.47
N ASP A 64 -12.16 -4.37 -9.53
CA ASP A 64 -12.08 -2.94 -9.89
C ASP A 64 -12.56 -2.02 -8.75
N ASP A 65 -13.55 -2.44 -7.97
CA ASP A 65 -14.03 -1.65 -6.84
C ASP A 65 -13.02 -1.63 -5.69
N ALA A 66 -12.28 -2.72 -5.45
CA ALA A 66 -11.17 -2.72 -4.49
C ALA A 66 -10.03 -1.79 -4.94
N ARG A 67 -9.73 -1.74 -6.25
CA ARG A 67 -8.75 -0.82 -6.82
C ARG A 67 -9.17 0.65 -6.67
N LYS A 68 -10.46 0.97 -6.90
CA LYS A 68 -11.00 2.32 -6.64
C LYS A 68 -10.96 2.69 -5.15
N LEU A 69 -11.21 1.71 -4.26
CA LEU A 69 -11.08 1.95 -2.83
C LEU A 69 -9.64 2.27 -2.44
N LEU A 70 -8.67 1.54 -3.01
CA LEU A 70 -7.25 1.75 -2.78
C LEU A 70 -6.80 3.19 -3.13
N GLU A 71 -7.37 3.80 -4.17
CA GLU A 71 -7.07 5.19 -4.56
C GLU A 71 -7.31 6.20 -3.43
N GLN A 72 -8.21 5.92 -2.48
CA GLN A 72 -8.49 6.79 -1.33
C GLN A 72 -7.32 6.87 -0.34
N TYR A 73 -6.44 5.87 -0.36
CA TYR A 73 -5.28 5.75 0.52
C TYR A 73 -3.98 6.20 -0.15
N TYR A 74 -4.04 6.66 -1.40
CA TYR A 74 -2.88 7.10 -2.16
C TYR A 74 -2.23 8.36 -1.56
N ILE A 75 -0.92 8.32 -1.35
CA ILE A 75 -0.15 9.45 -0.80
C ILE A 75 0.96 9.96 -1.72
N GLY A 76 1.37 9.18 -2.72
CA GLY A 76 2.41 9.55 -3.67
C GLY A 76 2.91 8.37 -4.50
N ASP A 77 3.94 8.61 -5.30
CA ASP A 77 4.59 7.57 -6.12
C ASP A 77 5.96 7.21 -5.52
N VAL A 78 6.49 6.05 -5.89
CA VAL A 78 7.85 5.64 -5.54
C VAL A 78 8.85 6.45 -6.38
N ASP A 79 9.94 6.90 -5.75
CA ASP A 79 11.04 7.56 -6.46
C ASP A 79 11.78 6.54 -7.34
N PRO A 80 11.85 6.75 -8.68
CA PRO A 80 12.56 5.83 -9.59
C PRO A 80 14.10 5.98 -9.55
N ALA A 81 14.64 6.94 -8.79
CA ALA A 81 16.06 7.30 -8.76
C ALA A 81 16.95 6.34 -7.95
#